data_AF-A0A523GJR2-F1
#
_entry.id   AF-A0A523GJR2-F1
#
_cell.length_a   1.000
_cell.length_b   1.000
_cell.length_c   1.000
_cell.angle_alpha   90.00
_cell.angle_beta   90.00
_cell.angle_gamma   90.00
#
_symmetry.space_group_name_H-M   'P 1'
#
loop_
_entity.id
_entity.type
_entity.pdbx_description
1 polymer ?
#
loop_
_entity_poly.entity_id
_entity_poly.type
_entity_poly.pdbx_seq_one_letter_code
_entity_poly.pdbx_strand_id
1 'polypeptide(L)'
;MNIPIRTQFTIFILGLGLGVFLPQIQAQNLNRNPNMRLEAMGLEIGSRLPDSLEVYDANGYKMKVADLFQNNYTVIVSGCLTCPVFLRTYPGVEAAYHDYGDKGVDFYYLYKTLAHPENHGYIQPITIEERLAHIAVAKDKLQTKIPWLADPMTNEVSSAFGLTPNSEFLFDNEGHILYMNTWSDADALRRTLIELVGPVTKTSTIESLDLPKVLPMSTPSEEVVTRITVNETLIPIMVHPEEDDATYYVKLRVEVTSNLLQNGSGKLYLGFHLDPIHNVHWNNLVDPLAYDINVPDSTSINESRGIAPLINQPSDTDPREFLIEVDNWKSVDPLPIEVTYYACDEDDKWCKLIVQNYTLTLDPDPYAGRVIGRSFRSRSRDRMMQERNNIVERMMSFDTNQDGLLSKDEVPERMRMRFNMIDVDNDGFLSKDEISAMRRRSPR
;
A
#
# COMPACT_ATOMS: atom_id res chain seq x y z
N MET A 1 60.54 -3.52 -33.16
CA MET A 1 60.26 -4.65 -32.23
C MET A 1 60.30 -4.12 -30.80
N ASN A 2 59.25 -4.43 -30.04
CA ASN A 2 59.12 -4.45 -28.57
C ASN A 2 59.07 -3.13 -27.77
N ILE A 3 57.83 -2.62 -27.68
CA ILE A 3 57.05 -2.28 -26.47
C ILE A 3 57.80 -2.25 -25.12
N PRO A 4 57.73 -1.13 -24.35
CA PRO A 4 58.00 -1.13 -22.92
C PRO A 4 56.71 -1.14 -22.08
N ILE A 5 56.65 -2.15 -21.21
CA ILE A 5 56.20 -2.17 -19.80
C ILE A 5 55.14 -1.12 -19.40
N ARG A 6 53.93 -1.61 -19.14
CA ARG A 6 52.77 -0.88 -18.61
C ARG A 6 52.83 -0.86 -17.08
N THR A 7 53.13 0.29 -16.49
CA THR A 7 53.01 0.52 -15.04
C THR A 7 51.54 0.81 -14.73
N GLN A 8 50.88 -0.04 -13.96
CA GLN A 8 49.53 0.20 -13.44
C GLN A 8 49.59 1.30 -12.37
N PHE A 9 48.87 2.39 -12.58
CA PHE A 9 48.51 3.34 -11.54
C PHE A 9 47.23 2.85 -10.85
N THR A 10 47.38 2.45 -9.59
CA THR A 10 46.27 2.22 -8.66
C THR A 10 45.70 3.57 -8.24
N ILE A 11 44.51 3.92 -8.72
CA ILE A 11 43.75 5.06 -8.21
C ILE A 11 42.92 4.58 -7.03
N PHE A 12 43.32 5.00 -5.83
CA PHE A 12 42.49 4.96 -4.63
C PHE A 12 41.34 5.97 -4.81
N ILE A 13 40.12 5.48 -5.04
CA ILE A 13 38.91 6.30 -4.89
C ILE A 13 38.43 6.10 -3.45
N LEU A 14 38.67 7.12 -2.62
CA LEU A 14 38.00 7.27 -1.33
C LEU A 14 36.49 7.40 -1.58
N GLY A 15 35.74 6.37 -1.21
CA GLY A 15 34.28 6.41 -1.14
C GLY A 15 33.83 7.33 -0.01
N LEU A 16 33.48 8.57 -0.35
CA LEU A 16 32.65 9.43 0.49
C LEU A 16 31.21 8.92 0.39
N GLY A 17 30.76 8.21 1.44
CA GLY A 17 29.38 7.81 1.62
C GLY A 17 28.49 9.05 1.78
N LEU A 18 27.77 9.39 0.72
CA LEU A 18 26.61 10.27 0.79
C LEU A 18 25.44 9.44 1.35
N GLY A 19 25.37 9.36 2.68
CA GLY A 19 24.18 8.90 3.37
C GLY A 19 23.04 9.87 3.08
N VAL A 20 21.99 9.38 2.41
CA VAL A 20 20.73 10.09 2.25
C VAL A 20 20.10 10.19 3.63
N PHE A 21 20.27 11.34 4.29
CA PHE A 21 19.55 11.70 5.50
C PHE A 21 18.07 11.92 5.13
N LEU A 22 17.23 10.90 5.31
CA LEU A 22 15.79 11.10 5.43
C LEU A 22 15.52 11.72 6.82
N PRO A 23 15.05 12.98 6.91
CA PRO A 23 14.70 13.56 8.19
C PRO A 23 13.49 12.80 8.77
N GLN A 24 13.64 12.29 9.99
CA GLN A 24 12.52 11.80 10.80
C GLN A 24 11.55 12.96 11.07
N ILE A 25 10.47 13.04 10.29
CA ILE A 25 9.41 14.02 10.49
C ILE A 25 8.73 13.71 11.82
N GLN A 26 8.87 14.62 12.78
CA GLN A 26 8.15 14.58 14.05
C GLN A 26 6.64 14.69 13.80
N ALA A 27 5.90 13.66 14.23
CA ALA A 27 4.48 13.45 14.01
C ALA A 27 3.54 14.39 14.80
N GLN A 28 3.85 15.69 14.87
CA GLN A 28 3.06 16.68 15.64
C GLN A 28 2.39 17.78 14.81
N ASN A 29 2.56 17.82 13.48
CA ASN A 29 1.92 18.83 12.60
C ASN A 29 1.03 18.23 11.48
N LEU A 30 0.47 17.04 11.67
CA LEU A 30 -0.19 16.24 10.62
C LEU A 30 -1.61 16.66 10.19
N ASN A 31 -2.09 17.88 10.48
CA ASN A 31 -3.53 18.20 10.40
C ASN A 31 -3.89 19.56 9.76
N ARG A 32 -3.14 20.05 8.75
CA ARG A 32 -3.53 21.29 8.03
C ARG A 32 -3.33 21.32 6.50
N ASN A 33 -2.79 20.28 5.89
CA ASN A 33 -2.65 20.24 4.43
C ASN A 33 -2.83 18.80 3.91
N PRO A 34 -3.90 18.49 3.14
CA PRO A 34 -4.10 17.16 2.58
C PRO A 34 -2.97 16.76 1.61
N ASN A 35 -2.24 17.73 1.06
CA ASN A 35 -1.15 17.51 0.10
C ASN A 35 0.25 17.48 0.73
N MET A 36 0.36 17.61 2.05
CA MET A 36 1.66 17.64 2.75
C MET A 36 2.57 16.47 2.37
N ARG A 37 1.99 15.29 2.09
CA ARG A 37 2.76 14.12 1.67
C ARG A 37 3.33 14.28 0.26
N LEU A 38 2.59 14.86 -0.66
CA LEU A 38 3.06 15.15 -2.02
C LEU A 38 4.10 16.27 -2.02
N GLU A 39 3.85 17.32 -1.23
CA GLU A 39 4.79 18.44 -1.03
C GLU A 39 6.11 17.98 -0.39
N ALA A 40 6.05 17.07 0.58
CA ALA A 40 7.26 16.48 1.18
C ALA A 40 8.10 15.66 0.18
N MET A 41 7.52 15.27 -0.95
CA MET A 41 8.22 14.61 -2.07
C MET A 41 8.78 15.62 -3.08
N GLY A 42 8.58 16.92 -2.86
CA GLY A 42 8.98 17.99 -3.77
C GLY A 42 7.99 18.27 -4.89
N LEU A 43 6.75 17.75 -4.81
CA LEU A 43 5.70 18.10 -5.77
C LEU A 43 4.98 19.37 -5.33
N GLU A 44 4.92 20.35 -6.21
CA GLU A 44 4.23 21.62 -5.98
C GLU A 44 3.42 22.02 -7.22
N ILE A 45 2.40 22.87 -7.03
CA ILE A 45 1.67 23.45 -8.17
C ILE A 45 2.65 24.25 -9.03
N GLY A 46 2.60 24.05 -10.34
CA GLY A 46 3.51 24.61 -11.34
C GLY A 46 4.79 23.82 -11.56
N SER A 47 5.07 22.77 -10.76
CA SER A 47 6.20 21.87 -11.02
C SER A 47 5.85 20.81 -12.09
N ARG A 48 6.87 20.18 -12.69
CA ARG A 48 6.72 19.10 -13.69
C ARG A 48 7.20 17.77 -13.10
N LEU A 49 6.62 16.68 -13.58
CA LEU A 49 7.16 15.34 -13.33
C LEU A 49 8.50 15.14 -14.09
N PRO A 50 9.38 14.23 -13.63
CA PRO A 50 10.60 13.90 -14.38
C PRO A 50 10.30 13.39 -15.80
N ASP A 51 10.96 13.96 -16.81
CA ASP A 51 10.76 13.61 -18.23
C ASP A 51 11.18 12.15 -18.57
N SER A 52 11.87 11.47 -17.65
CA SER A 52 12.30 10.08 -17.79
C SER A 52 11.24 9.06 -17.38
N LEU A 53 10.12 9.48 -16.75
CA LEU A 53 9.10 8.54 -16.29
C LEU A 53 8.39 7.88 -17.48
N GLU A 54 8.25 6.57 -17.39
CA GLU A 54 7.57 5.75 -18.38
C GLU A 54 6.37 5.02 -17.77
N VAL A 55 5.38 4.73 -18.62
CA VAL A 55 4.19 3.93 -18.30
C VAL A 55 3.92 2.97 -19.43
N TYR A 56 3.12 1.94 -19.16
CA TYR A 56 2.54 1.09 -20.20
C TYR A 56 1.06 1.43 -20.38
N ASP A 57 0.57 1.44 -21.61
CA ASP A 57 -0.88 1.45 -21.84
C ASP A 57 -1.49 0.08 -21.51
N ALA A 58 -2.82 -0.02 -21.55
CA ALA A 58 -3.53 -1.28 -21.29
C ALA A 58 -3.23 -2.41 -22.29
N ASN A 59 -2.57 -2.12 -23.42
CA ASN A 59 -2.12 -3.11 -24.41
C ASN A 59 -0.65 -3.51 -24.22
N GLY A 60 0.04 -2.94 -23.23
CA GLY A 60 1.46 -3.19 -22.97
C GLY A 60 2.42 -2.36 -23.83
N TYR A 61 1.93 -1.32 -24.52
CA TYR A 61 2.82 -0.38 -25.21
C TYR A 61 3.44 0.58 -24.21
N LYS A 62 4.78 0.62 -24.19
CA LYS A 62 5.55 1.50 -23.31
C LYS A 62 5.68 2.90 -23.91
N MET A 63 5.40 3.93 -23.12
CA MET A 63 5.49 5.34 -23.52
C MET A 63 5.95 6.24 -22.38
N LYS A 64 6.40 7.46 -22.69
CA LYS A 64 6.74 8.43 -21.64
C LYS A 64 5.48 9.05 -21.08
N VAL A 65 5.50 9.39 -19.78
CA VAL A 65 4.42 10.15 -19.15
C VAL A 65 4.24 11.51 -19.84
N ALA A 66 5.34 12.14 -20.27
CA ALA A 66 5.30 13.41 -21.00
C ALA A 66 4.52 13.34 -22.32
N ASP A 67 4.43 12.15 -22.94
CA ASP A 67 3.71 11.97 -24.21
C ASP A 67 2.19 11.99 -24.01
N LEU A 68 1.69 11.94 -22.76
CA LEU A 68 0.27 11.98 -22.43
C LEU A 68 -0.33 13.39 -22.53
N PHE A 69 0.50 14.44 -22.44
CA PHE A 69 0.05 15.84 -22.34
C PHE A 69 -0.24 16.47 -23.71
N GLN A 70 -1.06 15.81 -24.54
CA GLN A 70 -1.34 16.24 -25.92
C GLN A 70 -2.48 17.25 -26.03
N ASN A 71 -3.53 17.11 -25.21
CA ASN A 71 -4.64 18.06 -25.15
C ASN A 71 -4.38 19.18 -24.12
N ASN A 72 -5.31 20.13 -24.00
CA ASN A 72 -5.15 21.30 -23.13
C ASN A 72 -4.86 20.93 -21.68
N TYR A 73 -5.51 19.86 -21.19
CA TYR A 73 -5.36 19.37 -19.82
C TYR A 73 -5.30 17.84 -19.79
N THR A 74 -4.64 17.29 -18.79
CA THR A 74 -4.59 15.84 -18.55
C THR A 74 -4.82 15.54 -17.07
N VAL A 75 -5.80 14.69 -16.78
CA VAL A 75 -6.11 14.20 -15.44
C VAL A 75 -5.55 12.79 -15.28
N ILE A 76 -4.76 12.57 -14.23
CA ILE A 76 -4.26 11.24 -13.87
C ILE A 76 -4.74 10.91 -12.46
N VAL A 77 -5.54 9.85 -12.34
CA VAL A 77 -6.02 9.34 -11.05
C VAL A 77 -5.44 7.97 -10.78
N SER A 78 -4.77 7.82 -9.64
CA SER A 78 -4.20 6.57 -9.20
C SER A 78 -5.27 5.63 -8.64
N GLY A 79 -5.19 4.34 -8.92
CA GLY A 79 -6.15 3.37 -8.43
C GLY A 79 -5.68 1.93 -8.54
N CYS A 80 -6.31 1.04 -7.80
CA CYS A 80 -6.14 -0.41 -7.94
C CYS A 80 -7.39 -1.14 -7.42
N LEU A 81 -7.52 -2.42 -7.80
CA LEU A 81 -8.65 -3.29 -7.43
C LEU A 81 -8.81 -3.50 -5.92
N THR A 82 -7.78 -3.19 -5.14
CA THR A 82 -7.74 -3.47 -3.71
C THR A 82 -7.88 -2.23 -2.84
N CYS A 83 -7.96 -1.03 -3.42
CA CYS A 83 -8.08 0.23 -2.67
C CYS A 83 -9.56 0.59 -2.40
N PRO A 84 -10.04 0.55 -1.15
CA PRO A 84 -11.43 0.90 -0.83
C PRO A 84 -11.81 2.35 -1.14
N VAL A 85 -10.81 3.25 -1.18
CA VAL A 85 -11.05 4.66 -1.53
C VAL A 85 -11.30 4.76 -3.04
N PHE A 86 -10.42 4.22 -3.86
CA PHE A 86 -10.59 4.19 -5.31
C PHE A 86 -11.92 3.54 -5.71
N LEU A 87 -12.25 2.35 -5.18
CA LEU A 87 -13.51 1.66 -5.49
C LEU A 87 -14.76 2.48 -5.14
N ARG A 88 -14.65 3.44 -4.22
CA ARG A 88 -15.74 4.34 -3.85
C ARG A 88 -15.77 5.62 -4.71
N THR A 89 -14.61 6.13 -5.13
CA THR A 89 -14.49 7.45 -5.79
C THR A 89 -14.45 7.37 -7.32
N TYR A 90 -14.05 6.23 -7.90
CA TYR A 90 -13.95 6.07 -9.36
C TYR A 90 -15.23 6.48 -10.13
N PRO A 91 -16.47 6.24 -9.65
CA PRO A 91 -17.65 6.62 -10.42
C PRO A 91 -17.80 8.15 -10.55
N GLY A 92 -17.31 8.90 -9.56
CA GLY A 92 -17.29 10.36 -9.63
C GLY A 92 -16.29 10.88 -10.67
N VAL A 93 -15.14 10.23 -10.79
CA VAL A 93 -14.14 10.55 -11.81
C VAL A 93 -14.65 10.20 -13.21
N GLU A 94 -15.31 9.06 -13.38
CA GLU A 94 -16.00 8.69 -14.63
C GLU A 94 -17.09 9.71 -15.01
N ALA A 95 -17.84 10.24 -14.01
CA ALA A 95 -18.80 11.31 -14.25
C ALA A 95 -18.13 12.61 -14.73
N ALA A 96 -16.97 12.96 -14.18
CA ALA A 96 -16.19 14.11 -14.65
C ALA A 96 -15.64 13.88 -16.07
N TYR A 97 -15.18 12.67 -16.37
CA TYR A 97 -14.74 12.28 -17.72
C TYR A 97 -15.89 12.37 -18.72
N HIS A 98 -17.09 11.90 -18.38
CA HIS A 98 -18.26 12.04 -19.25
C HIS A 98 -18.60 13.51 -19.56
N ASP A 99 -18.37 14.42 -18.60
CA ASP A 99 -18.64 15.85 -18.76
C ASP A 99 -17.55 16.58 -19.58
N TYR A 100 -16.27 16.19 -19.43
CA TYR A 100 -15.13 16.98 -19.91
C TYR A 100 -14.21 16.27 -20.93
N GLY A 101 -14.33 14.96 -21.13
CA GLY A 101 -13.44 14.16 -21.98
C GLY A 101 -13.45 14.56 -23.45
N ASP A 102 -14.52 15.18 -23.94
CA ASP A 102 -14.65 15.72 -25.30
C ASP A 102 -14.29 17.22 -25.40
N LYS A 103 -13.82 17.84 -24.31
CA LYS A 103 -13.56 19.29 -24.19
C LYS A 103 -12.08 19.62 -24.08
N GLY A 104 -11.22 18.77 -24.64
CA GLY A 104 -9.77 18.93 -24.59
C GLY A 104 -9.15 18.58 -23.23
N VAL A 105 -9.79 17.68 -22.48
CA VAL A 105 -9.25 17.13 -21.22
C VAL A 105 -9.08 15.63 -21.39
N ASP A 106 -7.85 15.15 -21.35
CA ASP A 106 -7.56 13.72 -21.31
C ASP A 106 -7.68 13.20 -19.88
N PHE A 107 -8.14 11.96 -19.73
CA PHE A 107 -8.24 11.28 -18.44
C PHE A 107 -7.53 9.93 -18.52
N TYR A 108 -6.79 9.59 -17.47
CA TYR A 108 -6.16 8.29 -17.31
C TYR A 108 -6.29 7.79 -15.88
N TYR A 109 -6.55 6.49 -15.74
CA TYR A 109 -6.30 5.79 -14.49
C TYR A 109 -4.89 5.21 -14.49
N LEU A 110 -4.13 5.44 -13.43
CA LEU A 110 -2.81 4.86 -13.23
C LEU A 110 -2.91 3.68 -12.26
N TYR A 111 -2.75 2.46 -12.79
CA TYR A 111 -2.67 1.23 -12.00
C TYR A 111 -1.26 1.05 -11.47
N LYS A 112 -1.18 1.07 -10.13
CA LYS A 112 0.08 1.04 -9.37
C LYS A 112 0.18 -0.24 -8.56
N THR A 113 1.07 -0.26 -7.58
CA THR A 113 1.07 -1.31 -6.56
C THR A 113 -0.25 -1.37 -5.80
N LEU A 114 -0.58 -2.55 -5.31
CA LEU A 114 -1.84 -2.79 -4.61
C LEU A 114 -1.81 -2.09 -3.25
N ALA A 115 -2.83 -1.29 -2.95
CA ALA A 115 -2.93 -0.61 -1.67
C ALA A 115 -3.13 -1.61 -0.51
N HIS A 116 -4.00 -2.61 -0.74
CA HIS A 116 -4.33 -3.64 0.24
C HIS A 116 -4.36 -5.03 -0.40
N PRO A 117 -3.21 -5.67 -0.65
CA PRO A 117 -3.17 -7.06 -1.12
C PRO A 117 -4.05 -7.97 -0.27
N GLU A 118 -4.51 -9.07 -0.86
CA GLU A 118 -5.52 -10.00 -0.34
C GLU A 118 -6.96 -9.45 -0.31
N ASN A 119 -7.17 -8.13 -0.37
CA ASN A 119 -8.51 -7.59 -0.57
C ASN A 119 -9.01 -7.98 -1.97
N HIS A 120 -10.22 -8.54 -2.04
CA HIS A 120 -10.80 -9.22 -3.21
C HIS A 120 -9.95 -10.39 -3.75
N GLY A 121 -9.01 -10.93 -2.97
CA GLY A 121 -8.15 -12.05 -3.36
C GLY A 121 -6.90 -11.67 -4.17
N TYR A 122 -6.82 -10.44 -4.71
CA TYR A 122 -5.69 -10.04 -5.56
C TYR A 122 -4.40 -9.84 -4.77
N ILE A 123 -3.29 -10.29 -5.33
CA ILE A 123 -1.96 -10.20 -4.73
C ILE A 123 -1.07 -9.35 -5.63
N GLN A 124 0.01 -8.81 -5.07
CA GLN A 124 0.89 -7.89 -5.80
C GLN A 124 1.39 -8.55 -7.10
N PRO A 125 1.23 -7.90 -8.27
CA PRO A 125 1.83 -8.37 -9.52
C PRO A 125 3.36 -8.47 -9.40
N ILE A 126 3.92 -9.54 -9.95
CA ILE A 126 5.37 -9.79 -10.06
C ILE A 126 5.88 -9.38 -11.45
N THR A 127 5.05 -9.54 -12.49
CA THR A 127 5.39 -9.13 -13.86
C THR A 127 4.47 -8.01 -14.38
N ILE A 128 4.88 -7.37 -15.48
CA ILE A 128 4.05 -6.36 -16.13
C ILE A 128 2.79 -6.97 -16.74
N GLU A 129 2.87 -8.20 -17.25
CA GLU A 129 1.74 -8.95 -17.81
C GLU A 129 0.66 -9.19 -16.75
N GLU A 130 1.05 -9.56 -15.53
CA GLU A 130 0.11 -9.70 -14.42
C GLU A 130 -0.53 -8.35 -14.04
N ARG A 131 0.25 -7.26 -14.04
CA ARG A 131 -0.30 -5.92 -13.77
C ARG A 131 -1.29 -5.48 -14.85
N LEU A 132 -1.03 -5.81 -16.12
CA LEU A 132 -1.94 -5.59 -17.24
C LEU A 132 -3.18 -6.50 -17.14
N ALA A 133 -3.04 -7.75 -16.70
CA ALA A 133 -4.17 -8.64 -16.42
C ALA A 133 -5.07 -8.07 -15.31
N HIS A 134 -4.47 -7.52 -14.24
CA HIS A 134 -5.22 -6.79 -13.22
C HIS A 134 -6.00 -5.59 -13.79
N ILE A 135 -5.41 -4.83 -14.71
CA ILE A 135 -6.09 -3.73 -15.41
C ILE A 135 -7.27 -4.26 -16.23
N ALA A 136 -7.09 -5.36 -16.96
CA ALA A 136 -8.17 -5.97 -17.74
C ALA A 136 -9.35 -6.37 -16.84
N VAL A 137 -9.06 -7.01 -15.70
CA VAL A 137 -10.07 -7.36 -14.68
C VAL A 137 -10.73 -6.11 -14.09
N ALA A 138 -9.95 -5.06 -13.80
CA ALA A 138 -10.48 -3.80 -13.29
C ALA A 138 -11.44 -3.14 -14.28
N LYS A 139 -11.06 -3.09 -15.56
CA LYS A 139 -11.88 -2.53 -16.64
C LYS A 139 -13.19 -3.29 -16.80
N ASP A 140 -13.16 -4.61 -16.76
CA ASP A 140 -14.37 -5.44 -16.87
C ASP A 140 -15.28 -5.27 -15.65
N LYS A 141 -14.72 -5.45 -14.45
CA LYS A 141 -15.46 -5.42 -13.18
C LYS A 141 -16.05 -4.06 -12.86
N LEU A 142 -15.35 -2.98 -13.20
CA LEU A 142 -15.76 -1.60 -12.91
C LEU A 142 -16.41 -0.92 -14.11
N GLN A 143 -16.38 -1.54 -15.30
CA GLN A 143 -16.90 -1.00 -16.55
C GLN A 143 -16.41 0.41 -16.90
N THR A 144 -15.17 0.74 -16.49
CA THR A 144 -14.56 2.06 -16.70
C THR A 144 -14.46 2.41 -18.18
N LYS A 145 -14.69 3.68 -18.51
CA LYS A 145 -14.46 4.24 -19.86
C LYS A 145 -13.14 4.97 -19.96
N ILE A 146 -12.66 5.52 -18.85
CA ILE A 146 -11.33 6.14 -18.78
C ILE A 146 -10.25 5.09 -19.12
N PRO A 147 -9.30 5.40 -20.02
CA PRO A 147 -8.17 4.54 -20.32
C PRO A 147 -7.28 4.27 -19.10
N TRP A 148 -6.72 3.07 -19.04
CA TRP A 148 -5.79 2.65 -17.99
C TRP A 148 -4.35 2.69 -18.46
N LEU A 149 -3.46 3.09 -17.55
CA LEU A 149 -2.01 3.03 -17.64
C LEU A 149 -1.51 2.10 -16.53
N ALA A 150 -0.43 1.38 -16.78
CA ALA A 150 0.31 0.64 -15.77
C ALA A 150 1.62 1.36 -15.46
N ASP A 151 1.92 1.52 -14.17
CA ASP A 151 3.27 1.84 -13.71
C ASP A 151 4.21 0.68 -14.11
N PRO A 152 5.47 0.92 -14.52
CA PRO A 152 6.47 -0.13 -14.66
C PRO A 152 6.69 -0.92 -13.35
N MET A 153 7.25 -2.12 -13.46
CA MET A 153 7.55 -2.95 -12.28
C MET A 153 8.61 -2.33 -11.36
N THR A 154 9.39 -1.35 -11.84
CA THR A 154 10.28 -0.49 -11.04
C THR A 154 9.52 0.44 -10.08
N ASN A 155 8.22 0.63 -10.29
CA ASN A 155 7.32 1.48 -9.50
C ASN A 155 7.78 2.95 -9.38
N GLU A 156 8.50 3.43 -10.39
CA GLU A 156 9.06 4.79 -10.43
C GLU A 156 7.97 5.87 -10.50
N VAL A 157 6.84 5.60 -11.16
CA VAL A 157 5.72 6.56 -11.20
C VAL A 157 4.99 6.57 -9.85
N SER A 158 4.81 5.42 -9.19
CA SER A 158 4.32 5.37 -7.81
C SER A 158 5.17 6.20 -6.86
N SER A 159 6.49 6.10 -6.98
CA SER A 159 7.43 6.90 -6.22
C SER A 159 7.28 8.38 -6.53
N ALA A 160 7.24 8.77 -7.80
CA ALA A 160 7.01 10.17 -8.18
C ALA A 160 5.68 10.72 -7.62
N PHE A 161 4.64 9.88 -7.51
CA PHE A 161 3.32 10.24 -6.98
C PHE A 161 3.21 10.10 -5.45
N GLY A 162 4.34 10.02 -4.74
CA GLY A 162 4.39 10.04 -3.28
C GLY A 162 3.95 8.75 -2.59
N LEU A 163 3.92 7.62 -3.30
CA LEU A 163 3.43 6.32 -2.81
C LEU A 163 2.01 6.42 -2.24
N THR A 164 1.22 7.36 -2.78
CA THR A 164 -0.17 7.57 -2.39
C THR A 164 -1.05 6.60 -3.19
N PRO A 165 -1.96 5.86 -2.54
CA PRO A 165 -2.69 4.78 -3.21
C PRO A 165 -3.76 5.26 -4.19
N ASN A 166 -4.31 6.47 -3.98
CA ASN A 166 -5.41 7.02 -4.78
C ASN A 166 -5.27 8.54 -4.95
N SER A 167 -4.07 9.01 -5.28
CA SER A 167 -3.87 10.42 -5.63
C SER A 167 -4.51 10.79 -6.96
N GLU A 168 -4.74 12.08 -7.12
CA GLU A 168 -5.36 12.70 -8.29
C GLU A 168 -4.55 13.92 -8.68
N PHE A 169 -4.23 14.04 -9.97
CA PHE A 169 -3.44 15.13 -10.52
C PHE A 169 -4.12 15.67 -11.79
N LEU A 170 -3.98 16.97 -12.01
CA LEU A 170 -4.36 17.63 -13.26
C LEU A 170 -3.14 18.42 -13.76
N PHE A 171 -2.79 18.20 -15.02
CA PHE A 171 -1.65 18.82 -15.71
C PHE A 171 -2.13 19.72 -16.85
N ASP A 172 -1.33 20.72 -17.21
CA ASP A 172 -1.44 21.41 -18.50
C ASP A 172 -0.78 20.60 -19.64
N ASN A 173 -0.84 21.14 -20.86
CA ASN A 173 -0.24 20.54 -22.06
C ASN A 173 1.30 20.59 -22.10
N GLU A 174 1.94 21.24 -21.13
CA GLU A 174 3.39 21.25 -20.95
C GLU A 174 3.83 20.30 -19.82
N GLY A 175 2.88 19.68 -19.12
CA GLY A 175 3.10 18.76 -18.01
C GLY A 175 3.31 19.44 -16.66
N HIS A 176 2.95 20.70 -16.49
CA HIS A 176 2.96 21.36 -15.19
C HIS A 176 1.72 20.97 -14.38
N ILE A 177 1.92 20.69 -13.09
CA ILE A 177 0.85 20.36 -12.16
C ILE A 177 0.00 21.61 -11.90
N LEU A 178 -1.26 21.60 -12.32
CA LEU A 178 -2.23 22.66 -12.02
C LEU A 178 -3.05 22.37 -10.76
N TYR A 179 -3.26 21.08 -10.48
CA TYR A 179 -3.97 20.61 -9.30
C TYR A 179 -3.44 19.24 -8.88
N MET A 180 -3.40 19.01 -7.57
CA MET A 180 -3.08 17.70 -7.01
C MET A 180 -3.83 17.45 -5.70
N ASN A 181 -4.15 16.20 -5.44
CA ASN A 181 -4.77 15.76 -4.20
C ASN A 181 -4.20 14.39 -3.78
N THR A 182 -3.88 14.22 -2.51
CA THR A 182 -3.41 12.93 -1.95
C THR A 182 -4.49 11.85 -2.02
N TRP A 183 -5.76 12.25 -2.02
CA TRP A 183 -6.92 11.37 -2.16
C TRP A 183 -7.84 11.96 -3.23
N SER A 184 -8.24 11.16 -4.22
CA SER A 184 -9.13 11.63 -5.29
C SER A 184 -10.45 12.14 -4.73
N ASP A 185 -10.83 13.31 -5.21
CA ASP A 185 -12.07 14.00 -4.87
C ASP A 185 -12.68 14.54 -6.16
N ALA A 186 -13.59 13.76 -6.74
CA ALA A 186 -14.24 14.09 -8.00
C ALA A 186 -14.99 15.43 -7.97
N ASP A 187 -15.50 15.86 -6.81
CA ASP A 187 -16.17 17.15 -6.69
C ASP A 187 -15.16 18.30 -6.72
N ALA A 188 -14.01 18.12 -6.07
CA ALA A 188 -12.90 19.07 -6.17
C ALA A 188 -12.35 19.16 -7.59
N LEU A 189 -12.08 18.01 -8.22
CA LEU A 189 -11.65 17.94 -9.61
C LEU A 189 -12.62 18.67 -10.54
N ARG A 190 -13.93 18.42 -10.40
CA ARG A 190 -14.95 19.08 -11.23
C ARG A 190 -14.97 20.59 -11.02
N ARG A 191 -14.83 21.09 -9.79
CA ARG A 191 -14.73 22.53 -9.53
C ARG A 191 -13.53 23.15 -10.25
N THR A 192 -12.37 22.51 -10.19
CA THR A 192 -11.17 22.96 -10.92
C THR A 192 -11.38 22.94 -12.43
N LEU A 193 -12.03 21.92 -12.98
CA LEU A 193 -12.35 21.85 -14.41
C LEU A 193 -13.35 22.94 -14.85
N ILE A 194 -14.29 23.33 -14.00
CA ILE A 194 -15.19 24.47 -14.28
C ILE A 194 -14.39 25.77 -14.41
N GLU A 195 -13.39 25.98 -13.56
CA GLU A 195 -12.54 27.18 -13.60
C GLU A 195 -11.65 27.21 -14.84
N LEU A 196 -11.09 26.06 -15.24
CA LEU A 196 -10.15 25.95 -16.35
C LEU A 196 -10.82 25.86 -17.73
N VAL A 197 -11.85 25.03 -17.87
CA VAL A 197 -12.52 24.71 -19.14
C VAL A 197 -13.85 25.45 -19.29
N GLY A 198 -14.51 25.75 -18.17
CA GLY A 198 -15.85 26.32 -18.12
C GLY A 198 -16.92 25.33 -17.66
N PRO A 199 -18.13 25.82 -17.34
CA PRO A 199 -19.23 24.98 -16.93
C PRO A 199 -19.81 24.17 -18.10
N VAL A 200 -20.23 22.94 -17.83
CA VAL A 200 -21.00 22.12 -18.79
C VAL A 200 -22.49 22.42 -18.69
N THR A 201 -23.22 22.26 -19.80
CA THR A 201 -24.66 22.55 -19.87
C THR A 201 -25.51 21.59 -19.03
N LYS A 202 -25.08 20.34 -18.90
CA LYS A 202 -25.68 19.32 -18.06
C LYS A 202 -24.57 18.52 -17.37
N THR A 203 -24.55 18.56 -16.05
CA THR A 203 -23.59 17.79 -15.25
C THR A 203 -24.10 16.37 -15.04
N SER A 204 -23.21 15.39 -15.20
CA SER A 204 -23.51 13.99 -14.97
C SER A 204 -23.41 13.65 -13.48
N THR A 205 -24.35 12.83 -12.99
CA THR A 205 -24.30 12.29 -11.63
C THR A 205 -23.82 10.84 -11.66
N ILE A 206 -23.28 10.33 -10.55
CA ILE A 206 -22.82 8.95 -10.44
C ILE A 206 -23.93 7.96 -10.81
N GLU A 207 -25.17 8.23 -10.38
CA GLU A 207 -26.34 7.39 -10.65
C GLU A 207 -26.68 7.35 -12.14
N SER A 208 -26.36 8.41 -12.90
CA SER A 208 -26.69 8.49 -14.33
C SER A 208 -25.80 7.60 -15.22
N LEU A 209 -24.64 7.16 -14.73
CA LEU A 209 -23.72 6.29 -15.47
C LEU A 209 -24.00 4.79 -15.27
N ASP A 210 -24.85 4.42 -14.30
CA ASP A 210 -25.20 3.03 -13.97
C ASP A 210 -23.97 2.10 -13.78
N LEU A 211 -22.92 2.63 -13.15
CA LEU A 211 -21.67 1.89 -12.95
C LEU A 211 -21.80 0.81 -11.85
N PRO A 212 -21.04 -0.30 -11.96
CA PRO A 212 -21.06 -1.38 -10.99
C PRO A 212 -20.76 -0.93 -9.55
N LYS A 213 -21.60 -1.35 -8.61
CA LYS A 213 -21.35 -1.17 -7.17
C LYS A 213 -20.48 -2.31 -6.65
N VAL A 214 -19.20 -2.02 -6.43
CA VAL A 214 -18.27 -2.98 -5.84
C VAL A 214 -18.17 -2.74 -4.34
N LEU A 215 -18.26 -3.82 -3.55
CA LEU A 215 -18.01 -3.75 -2.11
C LEU A 215 -16.59 -3.24 -1.88
N PRO A 216 -16.36 -2.22 -1.02
CA PRO A 216 -15.02 -1.66 -0.85
C PRO A 216 -14.00 -2.62 -0.23
N MET A 217 -14.50 -3.61 0.53
CA MET A 217 -13.69 -4.63 1.18
C MET A 217 -14.36 -5.99 1.03
N SER A 218 -13.57 -7.00 0.70
CA SER A 218 -13.97 -8.39 0.62
C SER A 218 -12.72 -9.23 0.80
N THR A 219 -12.76 -10.23 1.67
CA THR A 219 -11.68 -11.22 1.79
C THR A 219 -12.28 -12.57 1.44
N PRO A 220 -12.23 -12.97 0.15
CA PRO A 220 -12.69 -14.28 -0.27
C PRO A 220 -11.99 -15.36 0.57
N SER A 221 -12.77 -16.27 1.12
CA SER A 221 -12.28 -17.46 1.81
C SER A 221 -13.38 -18.52 1.74
N GLU A 222 -12.98 -19.76 1.57
CA GLU A 222 -13.87 -20.93 1.64
C GLU A 222 -13.95 -21.49 3.08
N GLU A 223 -13.21 -20.89 4.02
CA GLU A 223 -13.15 -21.27 5.43
C GLU A 223 -12.72 -22.74 5.64
N VAL A 224 -11.93 -23.26 4.70
CA VAL A 224 -11.35 -24.62 4.71
C VAL A 224 -10.06 -24.64 5.52
N VAL A 225 -9.27 -23.56 5.44
CA VAL A 225 -8.02 -23.39 6.21
C VAL A 225 -8.15 -22.25 7.20
N THR A 226 -7.83 -22.54 8.47
CA THR A 226 -7.81 -21.52 9.53
C THR A 226 -6.72 -20.50 9.25
N ARG A 227 -7.11 -19.23 9.14
CA ARG A 227 -6.21 -18.09 8.95
C ARG A 227 -5.36 -17.83 10.21
N ILE A 228 -4.08 -17.55 10.02
CA ILE A 228 -3.18 -17.16 11.10
C ILE A 228 -3.53 -15.74 11.58
N THR A 229 -3.83 -15.63 12.87
CA THR A 229 -4.02 -14.34 13.53
C THR A 229 -2.77 -13.93 14.29
N VAL A 230 -2.25 -12.74 13.98
CA VAL A 230 -1.12 -12.14 14.69
C VAL A 230 -1.59 -10.96 15.54
N ASN A 231 -1.08 -10.78 16.76
CA ASN A 231 -1.56 -9.72 17.67
C ASN A 231 -0.90 -8.36 17.45
N GLU A 232 0.30 -8.36 16.87
CA GLU A 232 1.06 -7.17 16.49
C GLU A 232 0.82 -6.78 15.02
N THR A 233 1.28 -5.58 14.64
CA THR A 233 1.22 -5.13 13.25
C THR A 233 2.50 -5.60 12.55
N LEU A 234 2.35 -6.42 11.52
CA LEU A 234 3.47 -6.89 10.72
C LEU A 234 3.91 -5.85 9.69
N ILE A 235 5.15 -5.97 9.23
CA ILE A 235 5.78 -5.08 8.26
C ILE A 235 6.17 -5.94 7.04
N PRO A 236 5.68 -5.65 5.83
CA PRO A 236 6.12 -6.37 4.65
C PRO A 236 7.59 -6.08 4.36
N ILE A 237 8.31 -7.11 3.91
CA ILE A 237 9.72 -7.01 3.52
C ILE A 237 9.89 -7.35 2.04
N MET A 238 11.05 -7.00 1.49
CA MET A 238 11.39 -7.26 0.10
C MET A 238 11.44 -8.76 -0.19
N VAL A 239 10.73 -9.16 -1.24
CA VAL A 239 10.69 -10.52 -1.78
C VAL A 239 11.13 -10.45 -3.24
N HIS A 240 12.24 -11.09 -3.57
CA HIS A 240 12.80 -11.09 -4.93
C HIS A 240 12.54 -12.46 -5.57
N PRO A 241 11.55 -12.60 -6.46
CA PRO A 241 11.38 -13.83 -7.23
C PRO A 241 12.59 -14.05 -8.13
N GLU A 242 13.01 -15.30 -8.30
CA GLU A 242 14.03 -15.66 -9.29
C GLU A 242 13.47 -15.43 -10.70
N GLU A 243 14.18 -14.70 -11.56
CA GLU A 243 13.73 -14.42 -12.92
C GLU A 243 13.70 -15.72 -13.74
N ASP A 244 12.48 -16.20 -13.99
CA ASP A 244 12.19 -17.30 -14.90
C ASP A 244 11.02 -16.93 -15.83
N ASP A 245 10.84 -17.70 -16.91
CA ASP A 245 9.69 -17.56 -17.81
C ASP A 245 8.41 -18.20 -17.21
N ALA A 246 8.40 -18.54 -15.91
CA ALA A 246 7.30 -19.25 -15.28
C ALA A 246 6.17 -18.31 -14.87
N THR A 247 4.94 -18.84 -14.90
CA THR A 247 3.77 -18.11 -14.41
C THR A 247 3.68 -18.20 -12.89
N TYR A 248 3.48 -17.06 -12.22
CA TYR A 248 3.35 -16.98 -10.77
C TYR A 248 1.91 -17.24 -10.30
N TYR A 249 1.47 -18.50 -10.43
CA TYR A 249 0.15 -18.97 -9.98
C TYR A 249 -0.05 -18.75 -8.48
N VAL A 250 0.96 -19.13 -7.69
CA VAL A 250 1.05 -18.85 -6.26
C VAL A 250 2.04 -17.72 -6.05
N LYS A 251 1.67 -16.77 -5.20
CA LYS A 251 2.49 -15.62 -4.85
C LYS A 251 2.81 -15.65 -3.37
N LEU A 252 4.10 -15.56 -3.06
CA LEU A 252 4.61 -15.47 -1.70
C LEU A 252 4.50 -14.02 -1.20
N ARG A 253 3.79 -13.82 -0.10
CA ARG A 253 3.82 -12.60 0.70
C ARG A 253 4.57 -12.85 1.99
N VAL A 254 5.57 -12.01 2.27
CA VAL A 254 6.35 -12.10 3.50
C VAL A 254 6.17 -10.84 4.34
N GLU A 255 5.87 -11.02 5.62
CA GLU A 255 5.80 -9.93 6.58
C GLU A 255 6.48 -10.33 7.90
N VAL A 256 7.08 -9.37 8.59
CA VAL A 256 7.86 -9.60 9.81
C VAL A 256 7.38 -8.74 10.96
N THR A 257 7.68 -9.16 12.18
CA THR A 257 7.46 -8.30 13.35
C THR A 257 8.45 -7.14 13.36
N SER A 258 8.08 -6.05 14.01
CA SER A 258 8.99 -4.91 14.20
C SER A 258 10.26 -5.31 14.95
N ASN A 259 10.19 -6.32 15.82
CA ASN A 259 11.36 -6.81 16.56
C ASN A 259 12.32 -7.56 15.63
N LEU A 260 11.80 -8.39 14.72
CA LEU A 260 12.61 -9.12 13.76
C LEU A 260 13.37 -8.15 12.86
N LEU A 261 12.69 -7.12 12.36
CA LEU A 261 13.31 -6.08 11.54
C LEU A 261 14.43 -5.31 12.26
N GLN A 262 14.27 -5.01 13.56
CA GLN A 262 15.22 -4.17 14.31
C GLN A 262 16.38 -4.96 14.91
N ASN A 263 16.10 -6.16 15.40
CA ASN A 263 17.00 -6.91 16.27
C ASN A 263 17.43 -8.26 15.66
N GLY A 264 16.87 -8.65 14.51
CA GLY A 264 17.13 -9.96 13.89
C GLY A 264 16.39 -11.12 14.55
N SER A 265 15.53 -10.85 15.56
CA SER A 265 14.74 -11.88 16.26
C SER A 265 13.26 -11.54 16.31
N GLY A 266 12.37 -12.49 16.07
CA GLY A 266 10.93 -12.31 16.11
C GLY A 266 10.23 -13.22 15.10
N LYS A 267 9.02 -12.85 14.68
CA LYS A 267 8.21 -13.72 13.81
C LYS A 267 8.32 -13.32 12.35
N LEU A 268 8.45 -14.34 11.52
CA LEU A 268 8.38 -14.31 10.07
C LEU A 268 7.07 -14.95 9.63
N TYR A 269 6.17 -14.18 9.05
CA TYR A 269 4.95 -14.67 8.42
C TYR A 269 5.22 -14.93 6.94
N LEU A 270 4.86 -16.14 6.48
CA LEU A 270 4.84 -16.53 5.09
C LEU A 270 3.39 -16.81 4.69
N GLY A 271 2.89 -16.10 3.68
CA GLY A 271 1.57 -16.34 3.09
C GLY A 271 1.72 -16.73 1.63
N PHE A 272 1.17 -17.88 1.24
CA PHE A 272 1.12 -18.38 -0.12
C PHE A 272 -0.30 -18.23 -0.65
N HIS A 273 -0.47 -17.41 -1.67
CA HIS A 273 -1.78 -16.98 -2.16
C HIS A 273 -1.93 -17.27 -3.65
N LEU A 274 -3.07 -17.84 -4.04
CA LEU A 274 -3.46 -17.97 -5.44
C LEU A 274 -4.04 -16.63 -5.92
N ASP A 275 -3.54 -16.09 -7.04
CA ASP A 275 -4.07 -14.85 -7.60
C ASP A 275 -5.27 -15.15 -8.53
N PRO A 276 -6.45 -14.53 -8.31
CA PRO A 276 -7.64 -14.76 -9.14
C PRO A 276 -7.46 -14.52 -10.63
N ILE A 277 -6.45 -13.75 -11.07
CA ILE A 277 -6.18 -13.56 -12.50
C ILE A 277 -5.80 -14.84 -13.24
N HIS A 278 -5.34 -15.86 -12.50
CA HIS A 278 -4.86 -17.11 -13.08
C HIS A 278 -5.92 -18.22 -13.12
N ASN A 279 -7.08 -18.03 -12.47
CA ASN A 279 -8.18 -19.01 -12.42
C ASN A 279 -7.76 -20.42 -11.96
N VAL A 280 -6.79 -20.50 -11.04
CA VAL A 280 -6.29 -21.77 -10.48
C VAL A 280 -6.77 -22.01 -9.06
N HIS A 281 -6.75 -23.28 -8.65
CA HIS A 281 -7.06 -23.73 -7.30
C HIS A 281 -6.01 -24.70 -6.75
N TRP A 282 -6.04 -24.94 -5.44
CA TRP A 282 -5.23 -25.98 -4.81
C TRP A 282 -5.82 -27.36 -5.12
N ASN A 283 -4.95 -28.35 -5.32
CA ASN A 283 -5.35 -29.76 -5.32
C ASN A 283 -4.86 -30.42 -4.03
N ASN A 284 -5.80 -30.74 -3.16
CA ASN A 284 -5.51 -31.31 -1.85
C ASN A 284 -5.44 -32.85 -1.88
N LEU A 285 -5.61 -33.47 -3.06
CA LEU A 285 -5.47 -34.92 -3.27
C LEU A 285 -4.03 -35.33 -3.60
N VAL A 286 -3.14 -34.35 -3.77
CA VAL A 286 -1.70 -34.54 -4.03
C VAL A 286 -0.88 -34.00 -2.85
N ASP A 287 0.45 -34.07 -2.97
CA ASP A 287 1.34 -33.56 -1.93
C ASP A 287 1.04 -32.07 -1.64
N PRO A 288 0.90 -31.67 -0.36
CA PRO A 288 0.63 -30.29 0.00
C PRO A 288 1.76 -29.35 -0.40
N LEU A 289 1.44 -28.05 -0.45
CA LEU A 289 2.45 -27.01 -0.59
C LEU A 289 3.53 -27.19 0.49
N ALA A 290 4.79 -27.14 0.08
CA ALA A 290 5.94 -27.20 0.96
C ALA A 290 6.91 -26.08 0.64
N TYR A 291 7.64 -25.61 1.66
CA TYR A 291 8.75 -24.68 1.47
C TYR A 291 10.01 -25.19 2.17
N ASP A 292 11.16 -24.80 1.63
CA ASP A 292 12.49 -24.98 2.24
C ASP A 292 13.25 -23.66 2.18
N ILE A 293 13.57 -23.09 3.35
CA ILE A 293 14.42 -21.91 3.52
C ILE A 293 15.86 -22.41 3.66
N ASN A 294 16.71 -22.02 2.70
CA ASN A 294 18.13 -22.29 2.79
C ASN A 294 18.79 -21.31 3.77
N VAL A 295 18.90 -21.71 5.04
CA VAL A 295 19.38 -20.84 6.12
C VAL A 295 20.92 -20.75 6.07
N PRO A 296 21.50 -19.55 5.88
CA PRO A 296 22.95 -19.35 5.98
C PRO A 296 23.46 -19.60 7.41
N ASP A 297 24.72 -20.02 7.56
CA ASP A 297 25.35 -20.32 8.87
C ASP A 297 25.28 -19.18 9.89
N SER A 298 25.13 -17.94 9.41
CA SER A 298 25.02 -16.72 10.22
C SER A 298 23.64 -16.49 10.83
N THR A 299 22.63 -17.23 10.37
CA THR A 299 21.21 -17.07 10.71
C THR A 299 20.64 -18.31 11.40
N SER A 300 19.74 -18.11 12.36
CA SER A 300 19.05 -19.19 13.08
C SER A 300 17.55 -19.03 12.94
N ILE A 301 16.90 -20.06 12.37
CA ILE A 301 15.46 -20.16 12.16
C ILE A 301 15.00 -21.50 12.72
N ASN A 302 13.94 -21.50 13.53
CA ASN A 302 13.49 -22.71 14.21
C ASN A 302 12.86 -23.74 13.25
N GLU A 303 12.12 -23.27 12.25
CA GLU A 303 11.41 -24.10 11.28
C GLU A 303 11.74 -23.65 9.86
N SER A 304 12.92 -24.02 9.38
CA SER A 304 13.37 -23.68 8.02
C SER A 304 12.59 -24.42 6.93
N ARG A 305 11.85 -25.47 7.27
CA ARG A 305 10.97 -26.22 6.37
C ARG A 305 9.56 -26.26 6.92
N GLY A 306 8.58 -26.19 6.03
CA GLY A 306 7.17 -26.34 6.40
C GLY A 306 6.37 -27.00 5.30
N ILE A 307 5.30 -27.68 5.69
CA ILE A 307 4.35 -28.36 4.80
C ILE A 307 2.95 -27.91 5.22
N ALA A 308 2.13 -27.52 4.24
CA ALA A 308 0.76 -27.10 4.46
C ALA A 308 -0.08 -28.24 5.06
N PRO A 309 -1.11 -27.93 5.86
CA PRO A 309 -1.94 -28.95 6.48
C PRO A 309 -2.65 -29.81 5.42
N LEU A 310 -2.86 -31.09 5.74
CA LEU A 310 -3.73 -31.96 4.95
C LEU A 310 -5.18 -31.51 5.10
N ILE A 311 -5.86 -31.33 3.97
CA ILE A 311 -7.21 -30.81 3.88
C ILE A 311 -8.12 -31.89 3.32
N ASN A 312 -9.27 -32.10 3.97
CA ASN A 312 -10.21 -33.16 3.59
C ASN A 312 -11.05 -32.81 2.35
N GLN A 313 -11.10 -31.55 1.94
CA GLN A 313 -11.78 -31.12 0.72
C GLN A 313 -10.85 -31.33 -0.49
N PRO A 314 -11.33 -31.82 -1.65
CA PRO A 314 -10.47 -32.12 -2.80
C PRO A 314 -9.71 -30.91 -3.36
N SER A 315 -10.32 -29.73 -3.29
CA SER A 315 -9.78 -28.46 -3.75
C SER A 315 -10.32 -27.31 -2.92
N ASP A 316 -9.61 -26.19 -2.94
CA ASP A 316 -10.02 -24.90 -2.37
C ASP A 316 -9.11 -23.78 -2.92
N THR A 317 -9.36 -22.54 -2.50
CA THR A 317 -8.55 -21.36 -2.83
C THR A 317 -7.98 -20.63 -1.61
N ASP A 318 -8.14 -21.17 -0.40
CA ASP A 318 -7.68 -20.54 0.83
C ASP A 318 -6.14 -20.46 0.88
N PRO A 319 -5.55 -19.37 1.37
CA PRO A 319 -4.10 -19.23 1.39
C PRO A 319 -3.45 -20.23 2.36
N ARG A 320 -2.22 -20.63 2.04
CA ARG A 320 -1.38 -21.45 2.93
C ARG A 320 -0.48 -20.52 3.72
N GLU A 321 -0.61 -20.52 5.04
CA GLU A 321 0.04 -19.53 5.91
C GLU A 321 0.92 -20.23 6.94
N PHE A 322 2.09 -19.64 7.23
CA PHE A 322 3.04 -20.11 8.22
C PHE A 322 3.55 -18.94 9.06
N LEU A 323 3.84 -19.21 10.34
CA LEU A 323 4.38 -18.23 11.27
C LEU A 323 5.58 -18.84 11.99
N ILE A 324 6.76 -18.38 11.62
CA ILE A 324 8.04 -18.98 11.99
C ILE A 324 8.73 -18.07 13.01
N GLU A 325 9.32 -18.64 14.05
CA GLU A 325 10.20 -17.91 14.97
C GLU A 325 11.63 -17.87 14.40
N VAL A 326 12.19 -16.67 14.37
CA VAL A 326 13.54 -16.36 13.89
C VAL A 326 14.32 -15.75 15.03
N ASP A 327 15.55 -16.21 15.28
CA ASP A 327 16.32 -15.78 16.46
C ASP A 327 17.48 -14.85 16.11
N ASN A 328 18.06 -14.98 14.91
CA ASN A 328 19.27 -14.22 14.55
C ASN A 328 19.39 -14.03 13.02
N TRP A 329 18.40 -13.44 12.37
CA TRP A 329 18.55 -13.01 10.98
C TRP A 329 19.31 -11.69 10.91
N LYS A 330 20.59 -11.78 10.57
CA LYS A 330 21.43 -10.59 10.37
C LYS A 330 21.10 -10.00 9.01
N SER A 331 20.65 -8.74 9.01
CA SER A 331 20.16 -7.95 7.86
C SER A 331 20.99 -7.98 6.56
N VAL A 332 22.19 -8.57 6.55
CA VAL A 332 23.08 -8.62 5.38
C VAL A 332 22.92 -9.92 4.57
N ASP A 333 22.46 -11.00 5.19
CA ASP A 333 22.40 -12.30 4.52
C ASP A 333 21.00 -12.52 3.93
N PRO A 334 20.88 -12.65 2.60
CA PRO A 334 19.62 -13.01 1.97
C PRO A 334 19.18 -14.41 2.39
N LEU A 335 17.86 -14.64 2.44
CA LEU A 335 17.29 -15.97 2.68
C LEU A 335 16.66 -16.51 1.40
N PRO A 336 17.31 -17.45 0.69
CA PRO A 336 16.66 -18.19 -0.38
C PRO A 336 15.56 -19.07 0.19
N ILE A 337 14.41 -19.08 -0.49
CA ILE A 337 13.29 -19.96 -0.19
C ILE A 337 12.83 -20.63 -1.48
N GLU A 338 12.82 -21.96 -1.46
CA GLU A 338 12.23 -22.81 -2.49
C GLU A 338 10.82 -23.18 -2.05
N VAL A 339 9.86 -23.11 -2.97
CA VAL A 339 8.45 -23.40 -2.72
C VAL A 339 7.99 -24.40 -3.76
N THR A 340 7.47 -25.53 -3.30
CA THR A 340 6.92 -26.59 -4.16
C THR A 340 5.43 -26.69 -3.93
N TYR A 341 4.64 -26.65 -5.02
CA TYR A 341 3.18 -26.75 -4.93
C TYR A 341 2.56 -27.28 -6.22
N TYR A 342 1.28 -27.65 -6.12
CA TYR A 342 0.44 -27.95 -7.27
C TYR A 342 -0.58 -26.84 -7.49
N ALA A 343 -0.61 -26.29 -8.70
CA ALA A 343 -1.71 -25.46 -9.19
C ALA A 343 -2.51 -26.26 -10.23
N CYS A 344 -3.82 -26.13 -10.17
CA CYS A 344 -4.74 -26.79 -11.10
C CYS A 344 -5.73 -25.79 -11.67
N ASP A 345 -6.07 -26.00 -12.95
CA ASP A 345 -7.11 -25.29 -13.66
C ASP A 345 -8.13 -26.33 -14.14
N GLU A 346 -9.39 -26.20 -13.69
CA GLU A 346 -10.46 -27.14 -14.05
C GLU A 346 -10.97 -26.92 -15.48
N ASP A 347 -10.96 -25.68 -15.96
CA ASP A 347 -11.46 -25.32 -17.29
C ASP A 347 -10.54 -25.89 -18.37
N ASP A 348 -9.23 -25.70 -18.18
CA ASP A 348 -8.19 -26.20 -19.08
C ASP A 348 -7.71 -27.62 -18.74
N LYS A 349 -8.24 -28.21 -17.66
CA LYS A 349 -8.03 -29.61 -17.23
C LYS A 349 -6.56 -29.99 -17.05
N TRP A 350 -5.79 -29.16 -16.35
CA TRP A 350 -4.41 -29.48 -16.01
C TRP A 350 -4.12 -29.28 -14.53
N CYS A 351 -3.12 -30.02 -14.04
CA CYS A 351 -2.54 -29.88 -12.71
C CYS A 351 -1.03 -29.99 -12.85
N LYS A 352 -0.28 -28.97 -12.43
CA LYS A 352 1.18 -28.90 -12.60
C LYS A 352 1.85 -28.80 -11.24
N LEU A 353 2.89 -29.62 -11.05
CA LEU A 353 3.88 -29.42 -10.01
C LEU A 353 4.77 -28.25 -10.42
N ILE A 354 4.85 -27.25 -9.56
CA ILE A 354 5.64 -26.04 -9.77
C ILE A 354 6.61 -25.90 -8.61
N VAL A 355 7.85 -25.56 -8.95
CA VAL A 355 8.88 -25.16 -8.00
C VAL A 355 9.20 -23.71 -8.29
N GLN A 356 9.14 -22.87 -7.27
CA GLN A 356 9.42 -21.44 -7.35
C GLN A 356 10.42 -21.04 -6.30
N ASN A 357 11.37 -20.20 -6.71
CA ASN A 357 12.41 -19.70 -5.84
C ASN A 357 12.23 -18.22 -5.60
N TYR A 358 12.44 -17.81 -4.37
CA TYR A 358 12.51 -16.41 -3.98
C TYR A 358 13.75 -16.18 -3.13
N THR A 359 14.21 -14.94 -3.11
CA THR A 359 15.21 -14.45 -2.17
C THR A 359 14.58 -13.38 -1.31
N LEU A 360 14.62 -13.57 0.01
CA LEU A 360 14.10 -12.61 0.98
C LEU A 360 15.23 -11.72 1.49
N THR A 361 15.00 -10.41 1.59
CA THR A 361 15.90 -9.49 2.30
C THR A 361 15.16 -8.78 3.42
N LEU A 362 15.84 -8.54 4.54
CA LEU A 362 15.24 -7.94 5.74
C LEU A 362 15.13 -6.40 5.61
N ASP A 363 14.67 -5.94 4.44
CA ASP A 363 14.41 -4.53 4.14
C ASP A 363 12.90 -4.34 4.02
N PRO A 364 12.31 -3.28 4.60
CA PRO A 364 10.89 -3.00 4.43
C PRO A 364 10.58 -2.75 2.95
N ASP A 365 9.51 -3.37 2.45
CA ASP A 365 9.04 -3.12 1.09
C ASP A 365 8.04 -1.94 1.08
N PRO A 366 8.40 -0.78 0.50
CA PRO A 366 7.49 0.36 0.42
C PRO A 366 6.35 0.17 -0.60
N TYR A 367 6.46 -0.81 -1.48
CA TYR A 367 5.54 -1.11 -2.58
C TYR A 367 4.62 -2.29 -2.31
N ALA A 368 4.90 -3.12 -1.30
CA ALA A 368 4.10 -4.30 -0.94
C ALA A 368 2.66 -4.02 -0.49
N GLY A 369 2.24 -2.76 -0.37
CA GLY A 369 0.94 -2.41 0.21
C GLY A 369 0.77 -2.89 1.64
N ARG A 370 -0.45 -2.82 2.18
CA ARG A 370 -0.72 -3.28 3.55
C ARG A 370 -2.02 -4.07 3.67
N VAL A 371 -1.95 -5.26 4.25
CA VAL A 371 -3.09 -6.15 4.43
C VAL A 371 -3.95 -5.70 5.60
N ILE A 372 -5.25 -5.53 5.34
CA ILE A 372 -6.23 -5.10 6.35
C ILE A 372 -6.29 -6.15 7.46
N GLY A 373 -6.15 -5.71 8.72
CA GLY A 373 -6.14 -6.60 9.88
C GLY A 373 -4.77 -7.19 10.23
N ARG A 374 -3.75 -7.10 9.35
CA ARG A 374 -2.40 -7.61 9.61
C ARG A 374 -1.36 -6.49 9.62
N SER A 375 -0.90 -6.01 8.47
CA SER A 375 0.01 -4.86 8.35
C SER A 375 -0.72 -3.50 8.29
N PHE A 376 -2.03 -3.50 8.03
CA PHE A 376 -2.91 -2.34 8.18
C PHE A 376 -4.00 -2.62 9.21
N ARG A 377 -3.75 -2.26 10.46
CA ARG A 377 -4.80 -2.24 11.48
C ARG A 377 -5.38 -0.84 11.52
N SER A 378 -6.58 -0.67 10.97
CA SER A 378 -7.39 0.51 11.26
C SER A 378 -7.42 0.63 12.79
N ARG A 379 -7.10 1.82 13.32
CA ARG A 379 -7.22 2.07 14.75
C ARG A 379 -8.68 1.79 15.12
N SER A 380 -8.96 0.60 15.65
CA SER A 380 -10.32 0.21 16.01
C SER A 380 -10.90 1.29 16.89
N ARG A 381 -12.17 1.66 16.66
CA ARG A 381 -12.91 2.55 17.57
C ARG A 381 -12.74 2.10 19.03
N ASP A 382 -12.62 0.80 19.25
CA ASP A 382 -12.40 0.18 20.55
C ASP A 382 -11.02 0.47 21.16
N ARG A 383 -9.94 0.43 20.37
CA ARG A 383 -8.61 0.89 20.84
C ARG A 383 -8.61 2.39 21.09
N MET A 384 -9.34 3.17 20.29
CA MET A 384 -9.46 4.62 20.50
C MET A 384 -10.32 4.94 21.73
N MET A 385 -11.35 4.14 22.03
CA MET A 385 -12.15 4.22 23.26
C MET A 385 -11.36 3.75 24.48
N GLN A 386 -10.60 2.66 24.38
CA GLN A 386 -9.70 2.20 25.44
C GLN A 386 -8.60 3.23 25.72
N GLU A 387 -7.96 3.81 24.70
CA GLU A 387 -7.00 4.90 24.91
C GLU A 387 -7.66 6.14 25.53
N ARG A 388 -8.91 6.46 25.16
CA ARG A 388 -9.68 7.56 25.77
C ARG A 388 -9.99 7.28 27.23
N ASN A 389 -10.48 6.08 27.54
CA ASN A 389 -10.78 5.67 28.90
C ASN A 389 -9.50 5.63 29.74
N ASN A 390 -8.40 5.13 29.20
CA ASN A 390 -7.09 5.12 29.86
C ASN A 390 -6.53 6.53 30.10
N ILE A 391 -6.79 7.51 29.22
CA ILE A 391 -6.40 8.91 29.44
C ILE A 391 -7.27 9.56 30.51
N VAL A 392 -8.60 9.37 30.45
CA VAL A 392 -9.52 9.87 31.48
C VAL A 392 -9.16 9.27 32.83
N GLU A 393 -8.95 7.96 32.91
CA GLU A 393 -8.58 7.26 34.14
C GLU A 393 -7.21 7.72 34.69
N ARG A 394 -6.22 7.89 33.81
CA ARG A 394 -4.91 8.45 34.19
C ARG A 394 -4.98 9.91 34.62
N MET A 395 -5.89 10.70 34.06
CA MET A 395 -6.07 12.09 34.48
C MET A 395 -6.83 12.15 35.80
N MET A 396 -7.90 11.37 35.94
CA MET A 396 -8.65 11.25 37.20
C MET A 396 -7.83 10.58 38.32
N SER A 397 -6.72 9.89 38.03
CA SER A 397 -5.82 9.44 39.11
C SER A 397 -5.12 10.58 39.85
N PHE A 398 -5.21 11.82 39.35
CA PHE A 398 -4.71 13.02 40.03
C PHE A 398 -5.78 13.74 40.87
N ASP A 399 -7.06 13.36 40.73
CA ASP A 399 -8.19 13.89 41.51
C ASP A 399 -8.03 13.43 42.96
N THR A 400 -7.40 14.27 43.77
CA THR A 400 -6.94 13.90 45.11
C THR A 400 -8.07 14.08 46.12
N ASN A 401 -8.94 15.07 45.90
CA ASN A 401 -10.09 15.33 46.74
C ASN A 401 -11.34 14.51 46.34
N GLN A 402 -11.28 13.77 45.23
CA GLN A 402 -12.32 12.87 44.69
C GLN A 402 -13.65 13.57 44.40
N ASP A 403 -13.61 14.85 44.06
CA ASP A 403 -14.81 15.62 43.73
C ASP A 403 -15.30 15.38 42.28
N GLY A 404 -14.54 14.60 41.50
CA GLY A 404 -14.86 14.25 40.12
C GLY A 404 -14.38 15.28 39.10
N LEU A 405 -13.63 16.29 39.54
CA LEU A 405 -13.00 17.35 38.75
C LEU A 405 -11.49 17.39 39.04
N LEU A 406 -10.70 17.97 38.15
CA LEU A 406 -9.27 18.21 38.40
C LEU A 406 -9.00 19.71 38.50
N SER A 407 -8.49 20.15 39.64
CA SER A 407 -7.98 21.51 39.81
C SER A 407 -6.56 21.67 39.24
N LYS A 408 -6.13 22.91 39.01
CA LYS A 408 -4.75 23.24 38.56
C LYS A 408 -3.66 22.75 39.52
N ASP A 409 -3.99 22.57 40.79
CA ASP A 409 -3.04 22.16 41.82
C ASP A 409 -2.90 20.64 41.96
N GLU A 410 -3.85 19.89 41.42
CA GLU A 410 -3.85 18.43 41.41
C GLU A 410 -3.07 17.85 40.22
N VAL A 411 -2.95 18.61 39.12
CA VAL A 411 -2.28 18.14 37.91
C VAL A 411 -0.76 18.40 37.91
N PRO A 412 0.06 17.46 37.40
CA PRO A 412 1.51 17.65 37.20
C PRO A 412 1.88 18.91 36.41
N GLU A 413 3.04 19.51 36.72
CA GLU A 413 3.54 20.77 36.14
C GLU A 413 3.53 20.79 34.60
N ARG A 414 3.92 19.68 33.96
CA ARG A 414 3.91 19.54 32.49
C ARG A 414 2.51 19.70 31.87
N MET A 415 1.45 19.44 32.62
CA MET A 415 0.05 19.51 32.18
C MET A 415 -0.60 20.86 32.50
N ARG A 416 -0.07 21.63 33.46
CA ARG A 416 -0.53 22.99 33.75
C ARG A 416 -0.47 23.90 32.50
N MET A 417 0.57 23.73 31.67
CA MET A 417 0.71 24.42 30.37
C MET A 417 -0.44 24.15 29.38
N ARG A 418 -1.12 23.01 29.52
CA ARG A 418 -2.25 22.61 28.66
C ARG A 418 -3.60 22.71 29.37
N PHE A 419 -3.62 23.03 30.65
CA PHE A 419 -4.84 23.08 31.46
C PHE A 419 -5.88 24.02 30.84
N ASN A 420 -5.47 25.25 30.52
CA ASN A 420 -6.34 26.25 29.87
C ASN A 420 -6.74 25.87 28.42
N MET A 421 -6.13 24.85 27.82
CA MET A 421 -6.56 24.34 26.50
C MET A 421 -7.62 23.25 26.61
N ILE A 422 -7.75 22.64 27.80
CA ILE A 422 -8.67 21.53 28.07
C ILE A 422 -9.90 22.05 28.81
N ASP A 423 -9.75 23.01 29.71
CA ASP A 423 -10.80 23.77 30.41
C ASP A 423 -11.53 24.65 29.38
N VAL A 424 -12.69 24.19 28.91
CA VAL A 424 -13.41 24.81 27.79
C VAL A 424 -14.35 25.89 28.29
N ASP A 425 -15.01 25.63 29.42
CA ASP A 425 -15.96 26.56 30.03
C ASP A 425 -15.27 27.59 30.93
N ASN A 426 -13.96 27.45 31.14
CA ASN A 426 -13.10 28.36 31.92
C ASN A 426 -13.54 28.45 33.38
N ASP A 427 -14.08 27.37 33.94
CA ASP A 427 -14.49 27.32 35.33
C ASP A 427 -13.31 27.09 36.30
N GLY A 428 -12.12 26.81 35.75
CA GLY A 428 -10.89 26.60 36.51
C GLY A 428 -10.64 25.15 36.92
N PHE A 429 -11.49 24.23 36.49
CA PHE A 429 -11.43 22.79 36.74
C PHE A 429 -11.48 22.01 35.42
N LEU A 430 -11.06 20.74 35.43
CA LEU A 430 -11.24 19.85 34.28
C LEU A 430 -12.24 18.76 34.63
N SER A 431 -13.39 18.78 33.96
CA SER A 431 -14.36 17.70 34.03
C SER A 431 -13.96 16.49 33.19
N LYS A 432 -14.54 15.32 33.48
CA LYS A 432 -14.36 14.10 32.65
C LYS A 432 -14.74 14.33 31.20
N ASP A 433 -15.75 15.16 30.95
CA ASP A 433 -16.24 15.46 29.60
C ASP A 433 -15.26 16.32 28.81
N GLU A 434 -14.62 17.29 29.45
CA GLU A 434 -13.58 18.13 28.86
C GLU A 434 -12.31 17.34 28.55
N ILE A 435 -11.89 16.48 29.49
CA ILE A 435 -10.76 15.56 29.29
C ILE A 435 -11.03 14.60 28.12
N SER A 436 -12.25 14.07 28.02
CA SER A 436 -12.69 13.18 26.93
C SER A 436 -12.79 13.90 25.57
N ALA A 437 -13.06 15.21 25.59
CA ALA A 437 -13.15 16.07 24.42
C ALA A 437 -11.78 16.53 23.88
N MET A 438 -10.71 16.43 24.67
CA MET A 438 -9.35 16.89 24.32
C MET A 438 -8.84 16.39 22.95
N ARG A 439 -9.16 15.15 22.54
CA ARG A 439 -8.74 14.59 21.23
C ARG A 439 -9.73 14.82 20.09
N ARG A 440 -10.97 15.24 20.39
CA ARG A 440 -11.97 15.64 19.37
C ARG A 440 -11.63 17.00 18.75
N ARG A 441 -10.81 17.80 19.44
CA ARG A 441 -10.45 19.17 19.06
C ARG A 441 -9.02 19.34 18.52
N SER A 442 -8.31 18.24 18.22
CA SER A 442 -7.21 18.33 17.26
C SER A 442 -7.82 18.75 15.91
N PRO A 443 -7.49 19.93 15.36
CA PRO A 443 -8.18 20.49 14.20
C PRO A 443 -8.06 19.48 13.05
N ARG A 444 -9.18 19.05 12.47
CA ARG A 444 -9.23 18.06 11.37
C ARG A 444 -8.44 18.52 10.15
#